data_AF-A0A9P3I9Z2-F1
#
_entry.id   AF-A0A9P3I9Z2-F1
#
_cell.length_a   1.000
_cell.length_b   1.000
_cell.length_c   1.000
_cell.angle_alpha   90.00
_cell.angle_beta   90.00
_cell.angle_gamma   90.00
#
_symmetry.space_group_name_H-M   'P 1'
#
loop_
_entity.id
_entity.type
_entity.pdbx_description
1 polymer ?
#
loop_
_entity_poly.entity_id
_entity_poly.type
_entity_poly.pdbx_seq_one_letter_code
_entity_poly.pdbx_strand_id
1 'polypeptide(L)'
;MRPSRASSSPDIQNPRQFSPQELSSNESLFAGVAGWDIDLLCDSRQPPISCRIPPKLRQLFALAFLTPLLHIAHRPTSLAGWRLLLFVPRLALRLHSPKHPDWATVEKRLQQFLAGEWQQLYLSAIDAVHNLPPPRHVPDTIGRHKRAEGLVRRGSLRRALLALDSTPVSDSTPDVLEAPKSKHPAPLTESIAWPTLDESEAGPTVSQEAFIRLLSRCENGVGAGPSGMCFEHIREAALANNSVAAKLHELAVRLLHGDSTADIAALLTASRLIAFPKPGGGTRPIAIGECLHRLVAKAGLLTMTAQAQTHFLPLQFGVAVRAGGEAIVHAARAYTSEFPSALVLQVDVSNAFNSVDRAAIVAGLFNSPLRPLLPFVKLSYGAPSRLYLDAGFCSDPLLSARGVRQGDPMGPLLFSAALHPALQATASAFPSVLCLAYADDITLLGEPSECASAFTQLTEALRPLGLTHNPSKCAAWSTTQPPSPILPPGIPFCTDGLRVLGSHLGPTEATAAFLREQLADMARPLPDLATMDPQAAGLLLHRCVSRRVLSHLHHPP
;
A
#
# COMPACT_ATOMS: atom_id res chain seq x y z
N MET A 1 -24.76 -56.34 -27.86
CA MET A 1 -25.28 -56.05 -26.51
C MET A 1 -24.09 -55.87 -25.55
N ARG A 2 -23.84 -54.63 -25.11
CA ARG A 2 -22.97 -54.29 -23.98
C ARG A 2 -23.77 -53.32 -23.09
N PRO A 3 -23.86 -53.52 -21.77
CA PRO A 3 -24.76 -52.74 -20.93
C PRO A 3 -24.17 -51.35 -20.64
N SER A 4 -25.04 -50.35 -20.64
CA SER A 4 -24.74 -48.96 -20.29
C SER A 4 -24.41 -48.84 -18.80
N ARG A 5 -23.29 -48.21 -18.47
CA ARG A 5 -23.03 -47.68 -17.13
C ARG A 5 -23.62 -46.28 -17.06
N ALA A 6 -24.78 -46.16 -16.44
CA ALA A 6 -25.28 -44.87 -15.95
C ALA A 6 -24.36 -44.40 -14.82
N SER A 7 -23.63 -43.31 -15.05
CA SER A 7 -22.95 -42.57 -13.99
C SER A 7 -23.97 -41.69 -13.27
N SER A 8 -24.37 -42.08 -12.07
CA SER A 8 -25.08 -41.22 -11.14
C SER A 8 -24.13 -40.12 -10.66
N SER A 9 -24.30 -38.90 -11.21
CA SER A 9 -23.80 -37.69 -10.57
C SER A 9 -24.50 -37.54 -9.21
N PRO A 10 -23.79 -37.25 -8.11
CA PRO A 10 -24.45 -36.89 -6.87
C PRO A 10 -25.17 -35.56 -7.08
N ASP A 11 -26.48 -35.54 -6.82
CA ASP A 11 -27.31 -34.34 -6.79
C ASP A 11 -26.66 -33.29 -5.88
N ILE A 12 -26.20 -32.20 -6.49
CA ILE A 12 -25.86 -30.97 -5.79
C ILE A 12 -27.20 -30.38 -5.34
N GLN A 13 -27.63 -30.67 -4.11
CA GLN A 13 -28.74 -29.96 -3.49
C GLN A 13 -28.40 -28.46 -3.50
N ASN A 14 -29.24 -27.66 -4.16
CA ASN A 14 -29.09 -26.21 -4.20
C ASN A 14 -29.03 -25.69 -2.75
N PRO A 15 -27.92 -25.09 -2.29
CA PRO A 15 -27.88 -24.49 -0.96
C PRO A 15 -28.98 -23.44 -0.87
N ARG A 16 -29.71 -23.38 0.26
CA ARG A 16 -30.73 -22.35 0.48
C ARG A 16 -30.09 -20.98 0.26
N GLN A 17 -30.52 -20.27 -0.78
CA GLN A 17 -30.11 -18.90 -1.03
C GLN A 17 -31.11 -17.99 -0.37
N PHE A 18 -30.65 -17.14 0.56
CA PHE A 18 -31.50 -16.09 1.09
C PHE A 18 -31.90 -15.16 -0.03
N SER A 19 -33.21 -14.91 -0.15
CA SER A 19 -33.73 -13.89 -1.05
C SER A 19 -33.21 -12.50 -0.64
N PRO A 20 -33.11 -11.56 -1.59
CA PRO A 20 -32.75 -10.18 -1.27
C PRO A 20 -33.66 -9.55 -0.19
N GLN A 21 -34.93 -9.97 -0.13
CA GLN A 21 -35.89 -9.55 0.89
C GLN A 21 -35.55 -10.12 2.27
N GLU A 22 -35.19 -11.40 2.38
CA GLU A 22 -34.73 -11.99 3.64
C GLU A 22 -33.46 -11.29 4.16
N LEU A 23 -32.52 -10.97 3.26
CA LEU A 23 -31.27 -10.29 3.62
C LEU A 23 -31.46 -8.84 4.05
N SER A 24 -32.49 -8.14 3.53
CA SER A 24 -32.75 -6.74 3.86
C SER A 24 -33.65 -6.57 5.09
N SER A 25 -34.58 -7.50 5.33
CA SER A 25 -35.62 -7.37 6.37
C SER A 25 -35.27 -8.05 7.69
N ASN A 26 -34.38 -9.05 7.71
CA ASN A 26 -34.15 -9.87 8.89
C ASN A 26 -32.82 -9.58 9.60
N GLU A 27 -32.84 -8.64 10.55
CA GLU A 27 -31.67 -8.28 11.37
C GLU A 27 -31.22 -9.41 12.31
N SER A 28 -32.16 -10.24 12.78
CA SER A 28 -31.84 -11.38 13.64
C SER A 28 -30.93 -12.40 12.98
N LEU A 29 -30.95 -12.47 11.63
CA LEU A 29 -30.06 -13.32 10.84
C LEU A 29 -28.58 -12.94 11.05
N PHE A 30 -28.31 -11.65 11.26
CA PHE A 30 -26.96 -11.09 11.36
C PHE A 30 -26.53 -10.81 12.81
N ALA A 31 -27.45 -10.90 13.77
CA ALA A 31 -27.24 -10.44 15.16
C ALA A 31 -26.03 -11.09 15.85
N GLY A 32 -25.79 -12.39 15.64
CA GLY A 32 -24.65 -13.10 16.25
C GLY A 32 -23.26 -12.61 15.77
N VAL A 33 -23.19 -12.00 14.58
CA VAL A 33 -21.94 -11.56 13.95
C VAL A 33 -21.40 -10.28 14.60
N ALA A 34 -22.28 -9.41 15.08
CA ALA A 34 -21.89 -8.16 15.72
C ALA A 34 -21.12 -8.39 17.05
N GLY A 35 -21.28 -9.56 17.66
CA GLY A 35 -20.57 -9.96 18.89
C GLY A 35 -19.23 -10.66 18.67
N TRP A 36 -18.79 -10.90 17.43
CA TRP A 36 -17.51 -11.57 17.16
C TRP A 36 -16.32 -10.77 17.69
N ASP A 37 -15.37 -11.47 18.28
CA ASP A 37 -14.03 -10.96 18.50
C ASP A 37 -13.27 -11.01 17.18
N ILE A 38 -13.10 -9.83 16.58
CA ILE A 38 -12.44 -9.64 15.28
C ILE A 38 -10.92 -9.59 15.43
N ASP A 39 -10.39 -9.28 16.61
CA ASP A 39 -8.94 -9.24 16.83
C ASP A 39 -8.36 -10.65 16.62
N LEU A 40 -9.09 -11.69 17.04
CA LEU A 40 -8.72 -13.10 16.78
C LEU A 40 -8.72 -13.49 15.29
N LEU A 41 -9.55 -12.85 14.45
CA LEU A 41 -9.53 -13.06 12.99
C LEU A 41 -8.46 -12.22 12.29
N CYS A 42 -8.03 -11.13 12.92
CA CYS A 42 -7.01 -10.21 12.43
C CYS A 42 -5.59 -10.63 12.82
N ASP A 43 -5.44 -11.61 13.73
CA ASP A 43 -4.15 -12.17 14.14
C ASP A 43 -3.28 -12.49 12.91
N SER A 44 -1.98 -12.28 13.02
CA SER A 44 -1.01 -12.55 11.97
C SER A 44 -0.81 -14.04 11.72
N ARG A 45 -0.94 -14.88 12.77
CA ARG A 45 -0.82 -16.33 12.71
C ARG A 45 -2.15 -16.96 12.31
N GLN A 46 -2.39 -17.03 11.01
CA GLN A 46 -3.64 -17.53 10.45
C GLN A 46 -3.42 -18.69 9.48
N PRO A 47 -4.41 -19.60 9.33
CA PRO A 47 -4.38 -20.57 8.26
C PRO A 47 -4.23 -19.88 6.90
N PRO A 48 -3.44 -20.46 5.98
CA PRO A 48 -3.23 -19.84 4.68
C PRO A 48 -4.56 -19.72 3.92
N ILE A 49 -4.78 -18.57 3.30
CA ILE A 49 -5.95 -18.31 2.46
C ILE A 49 -5.52 -18.37 1.00
N SER A 50 -6.33 -19.02 0.17
CA SER A 50 -6.09 -19.01 -1.27
C SER A 50 -6.51 -17.69 -1.89
N CYS A 51 -5.60 -16.95 -2.52
CA CYS A 51 -5.95 -15.83 -3.39
C CYS A 51 -6.61 -16.27 -4.72
N ARG A 52 -6.61 -17.58 -5.03
CA ARG A 52 -7.19 -18.14 -6.25
C ARG A 52 -8.45 -18.93 -5.92
N ILE A 53 -9.49 -18.69 -6.71
CA ILE A 53 -10.77 -19.38 -6.60
C ILE A 53 -10.91 -20.26 -7.85
N PRO A 54 -10.99 -21.60 -7.69
CA PRO A 54 -11.17 -22.50 -8.82
C PRO A 54 -12.43 -22.12 -9.62
N PRO A 55 -12.42 -22.26 -10.96
CA PRO A 55 -13.56 -21.90 -11.80
C PRO A 55 -14.90 -22.45 -11.30
N LYS A 56 -14.92 -23.71 -10.84
CA LYS A 56 -16.12 -24.37 -10.30
C LYS A 56 -16.70 -23.72 -9.03
N LEU A 57 -15.89 -23.00 -8.24
CA LEU A 57 -16.30 -22.37 -6.99
C LEU A 57 -16.60 -20.86 -7.14
N ARG A 58 -16.29 -20.26 -8.29
CA ARG A 58 -16.44 -18.81 -8.48
C ARG A 58 -17.86 -18.32 -8.26
N GLN A 59 -18.85 -19.06 -8.76
CA GLN A 59 -20.26 -18.68 -8.60
C GLN A 59 -20.69 -18.73 -7.12
N LEU A 60 -20.34 -19.80 -6.41
CA LEU A 60 -20.62 -19.92 -4.97
C LEU A 60 -19.94 -18.81 -4.17
N PHE A 61 -18.68 -18.51 -4.48
CA PHE A 61 -17.96 -17.42 -3.84
C PHE A 61 -18.59 -16.05 -4.14
N ALA A 62 -18.96 -15.79 -5.39
CA ALA A 62 -19.61 -14.53 -5.77
C ALA A 62 -20.94 -14.33 -5.04
N LEU A 63 -21.72 -15.41 -4.86
CA LEU A 63 -22.94 -15.36 -4.05
C LEU A 63 -22.63 -15.08 -2.58
N ALA A 64 -21.64 -15.77 -1.98
CA ALA A 64 -21.24 -15.54 -0.59
C ALA A 64 -20.74 -14.11 -0.36
N PHE A 65 -20.09 -13.52 -1.37
CA PHE A 65 -19.65 -12.13 -1.35
C PHE A 65 -20.81 -11.13 -1.57
N LEU A 66 -21.79 -11.48 -2.41
CA LEU A 66 -22.97 -10.67 -2.69
C LEU A 66 -23.92 -10.58 -1.49
N THR A 67 -24.07 -11.66 -0.71
CA THR A 67 -24.95 -11.74 0.45
C THR A 67 -24.78 -10.55 1.43
N PRO A 68 -23.58 -10.28 1.97
CA PRO A 68 -23.37 -9.13 2.85
C PRO A 68 -23.42 -7.79 2.09
N LEU A 69 -23.06 -7.73 0.80
CA LEU A 69 -23.19 -6.50 0.01
C LEU A 69 -24.65 -6.05 -0.13
N LEU A 70 -25.56 -6.98 -0.39
CA LEU A 70 -27.00 -6.69 -0.44
C LEU A 70 -27.52 -6.21 0.91
N HIS A 71 -27.06 -6.82 2.01
CA HIS A 71 -27.43 -6.36 3.35
C HIS A 71 -26.91 -4.95 3.63
N ILE A 72 -25.64 -4.65 3.34
CA ILE A 72 -25.04 -3.32 3.53
C ILE A 72 -25.74 -2.27 2.65
N ALA A 73 -26.17 -2.62 1.44
CA ALA A 73 -26.90 -1.70 0.57
C ALA A 73 -28.20 -1.19 1.21
N HIS A 74 -28.90 -2.04 1.98
CA HIS A 74 -30.11 -1.66 2.71
C HIS A 74 -29.83 -1.10 4.11
N ARG A 75 -28.80 -1.63 4.79
CA ARG A 75 -28.40 -1.29 6.17
C ARG A 75 -26.91 -0.95 6.22
N PRO A 76 -26.54 0.28 5.85
CA PRO A 76 -25.15 0.67 5.62
C PRO A 76 -24.31 0.72 6.90
N THR A 77 -24.98 1.01 8.02
CA THR A 77 -24.38 1.07 9.35
C THR A 77 -24.31 -0.29 10.05
N SER A 78 -24.72 -1.37 9.38
CA SER A 78 -24.71 -2.73 9.95
C SER A 78 -23.30 -3.29 10.11
N LEU A 79 -22.77 -3.20 11.33
CA LEU A 79 -21.44 -3.74 11.66
C LEU A 79 -21.32 -5.24 11.31
N ALA A 80 -22.40 -6.01 11.51
CA ALA A 80 -22.46 -7.42 11.16
C ALA A 80 -22.29 -7.65 9.65
N GLY A 81 -22.95 -6.86 8.81
CA GLY A 81 -22.79 -6.92 7.36
C GLY A 81 -21.35 -6.67 6.92
N TRP A 82 -20.70 -5.64 7.47
CA TRP A 82 -19.31 -5.32 7.16
C TRP A 82 -18.32 -6.39 7.63
N ARG A 83 -18.53 -6.97 8.82
CA ARG A 83 -17.73 -8.09 9.32
C ARG A 83 -17.85 -9.30 8.39
N LEU A 84 -19.06 -9.66 7.95
CA LEU A 84 -19.21 -10.76 6.99
C LEU A 84 -18.52 -10.45 5.67
N LEU A 85 -18.74 -9.26 5.09
CA LEU A 85 -18.12 -8.85 3.83
C LEU A 85 -16.59 -8.96 3.87
N LEU A 86 -15.97 -8.36 4.90
CA LEU A 86 -14.52 -8.33 5.01
C LEU A 86 -13.96 -9.74 5.24
N PHE A 87 -14.59 -10.53 6.11
CA PHE A 87 -14.03 -11.81 6.58
C PHE A 87 -14.50 -13.04 5.80
N VAL A 88 -15.24 -12.92 4.68
CA VAL A 88 -15.54 -14.08 3.79
C VAL A 88 -14.29 -14.93 3.51
N PRO A 89 -13.11 -14.37 3.17
CA PRO A 89 -11.91 -15.15 2.92
C PRO A 89 -11.45 -15.94 4.15
N ARG A 90 -11.48 -15.31 5.34
CA ARG A 90 -11.13 -15.95 6.61
C ARG A 90 -12.14 -16.99 7.02
N LEU A 91 -13.40 -16.87 6.65
CA LEU A 91 -14.48 -17.81 7.01
C LEU A 91 -14.57 -19.01 6.07
N ALA A 92 -14.34 -18.82 4.77
CA ALA A 92 -14.60 -19.85 3.76
C ALA A 92 -13.36 -20.36 3.02
N LEU A 93 -12.36 -19.50 2.77
CA LEU A 93 -11.24 -19.79 1.85
C LEU A 93 -9.97 -20.31 2.54
N ARG A 94 -10.06 -20.68 3.83
CA ARG A 94 -8.94 -21.25 4.60
C ARG A 94 -8.48 -22.59 4.00
N LEU A 95 -7.18 -22.77 3.86
CA LEU A 95 -6.56 -24.02 3.43
C LEU A 95 -5.82 -24.69 4.58
N HIS A 96 -5.82 -26.03 4.60
CA HIS A 96 -4.93 -26.79 5.48
C HIS A 96 -3.47 -26.75 4.96
N SER A 97 -3.29 -26.85 3.63
CA SER A 97 -1.98 -26.74 2.99
C SER A 97 -2.09 -25.97 1.67
N PRO A 98 -1.23 -24.96 1.42
CA PRO A 98 -1.18 -24.27 0.13
C PRO A 98 -0.73 -25.18 -1.02
N LYS A 99 0.03 -26.24 -0.72
CA LYS A 99 0.58 -27.17 -1.72
C LYS A 99 -0.46 -28.19 -2.19
N HIS A 100 -1.37 -28.56 -1.29
CA HIS A 100 -2.43 -29.54 -1.53
C HIS A 100 -3.76 -28.97 -1.04
N PRO A 101 -4.36 -28.03 -1.81
CA PRO A 101 -5.61 -27.40 -1.40
C PRO A 101 -6.76 -28.40 -1.47
N ASP A 102 -7.47 -28.57 -0.34
CA ASP A 102 -8.73 -29.31 -0.29
C ASP A 102 -9.91 -28.40 -0.67
N TRP A 103 -10.24 -28.42 -1.96
CA TRP A 103 -11.32 -27.61 -2.50
C TRP A 103 -12.72 -28.10 -2.10
N ALA A 104 -12.88 -29.37 -1.70
CA ALA A 104 -14.17 -29.89 -1.26
C ALA A 104 -14.55 -29.28 0.11
N THR A 105 -13.58 -29.15 1.01
CA THR A 105 -13.79 -28.46 2.28
C THR A 105 -14.10 -26.97 2.09
N VAL A 106 -13.43 -26.29 1.14
CA VAL A 106 -13.74 -24.89 0.81
C VAL A 106 -15.16 -24.75 0.26
N GLU A 107 -15.56 -25.65 -0.64
CA GLU A 107 -16.91 -25.71 -1.22
C GLU A 107 -17.97 -25.89 -0.13
N LYS A 108 -17.76 -26.82 0.81
CA LYS A 108 -18.63 -27.01 1.97
C LYS A 108 -18.77 -25.74 2.80
N ARG A 109 -17.67 -25.05 3.13
CA ARG A 109 -17.74 -23.80 3.91
C ARG A 109 -18.45 -22.68 3.18
N LEU A 110 -18.31 -22.58 1.85
CA LEU A 110 -19.09 -21.63 1.04
C LEU A 110 -20.58 -21.94 1.09
N GLN A 111 -20.97 -23.22 1.02
CA GLN A 111 -22.37 -23.64 1.18
C GLN A 111 -22.92 -23.31 2.57
N GLN A 112 -22.15 -23.60 3.64
CA GLN A 112 -22.50 -23.21 5.01
C GLN A 112 -22.65 -21.70 5.17
N PHE A 113 -21.79 -20.92 4.50
CA PHE A 113 -21.89 -19.47 4.50
C PHE A 113 -23.20 -19.00 3.87
N LEU A 114 -23.58 -19.59 2.73
CA LEU A 114 -24.84 -19.28 2.06
C LEU A 114 -26.07 -19.75 2.86
N ALA A 115 -25.94 -20.82 3.65
CA ALA A 115 -26.97 -21.30 4.56
C ALA A 115 -27.12 -20.44 5.84
N GLY A 116 -26.24 -19.47 6.06
CA GLY A 116 -26.28 -18.59 7.23
C GLY A 116 -25.63 -19.18 8.49
N GLU A 117 -24.84 -20.25 8.36
CA GLU A 117 -24.12 -20.89 9.48
C GLU A 117 -22.86 -20.10 9.90
N TRP A 118 -22.94 -18.76 9.90
CA TRP A 118 -21.80 -17.88 10.10
C TRP A 118 -21.14 -18.04 11.47
N GLN A 119 -21.92 -18.25 12.52
CA GLN A 119 -21.39 -18.48 13.86
C GLN A 119 -20.52 -19.75 13.92
N GLN A 120 -20.92 -20.82 13.23
CA GLN A 120 -20.14 -22.06 13.17
C GLN A 120 -18.86 -21.86 12.36
N LEU A 121 -18.93 -21.11 11.26
CA LEU A 121 -17.75 -20.77 10.45
C LEU A 121 -16.74 -19.91 11.21
N TYR A 122 -17.24 -18.98 12.04
CA TYR A 122 -16.43 -18.15 12.94
C TYR A 122 -15.72 -19.01 14.00
N LEU A 123 -16.46 -19.83 14.75
CA LEU A 123 -15.87 -20.70 15.77
C LEU A 123 -14.84 -21.67 15.16
N SER A 124 -15.13 -22.23 13.98
CA SER A 124 -14.17 -23.05 13.22
C SER A 124 -12.95 -22.25 12.73
N ALA A 125 -13.08 -20.95 12.46
CA ALA A 125 -11.95 -20.10 12.11
C ALA A 125 -11.02 -19.91 13.31
N ILE A 126 -11.60 -19.59 14.48
CA ILE A 126 -10.86 -19.38 15.73
C ILE A 126 -10.15 -20.67 16.17
N ASP A 127 -10.85 -21.81 16.14
CA ASP A 127 -10.25 -23.10 16.46
C ASP A 127 -9.08 -23.44 15.52
N ALA A 128 -9.23 -23.16 14.22
CA ALA A 128 -8.15 -23.36 13.26
C ALA A 128 -6.92 -22.48 13.55
N VAL A 129 -7.09 -21.28 14.11
CA VAL A 129 -6.00 -20.39 14.53
C VAL A 129 -5.25 -20.99 15.71
N HIS A 130 -5.97 -21.42 16.76
CA HIS A 130 -5.37 -22.03 17.95
C HIS A 130 -4.63 -23.34 17.65
N ASN A 131 -5.12 -24.13 16.70
CA ASN A 131 -4.56 -25.43 16.34
C ASN A 131 -3.42 -25.34 15.30
N LEU A 132 -2.94 -24.15 14.93
CA LEU A 132 -1.82 -24.03 14.00
C LEU A 132 -0.53 -24.58 14.64
N PRO A 133 0.24 -25.40 13.91
CA PRO A 133 1.55 -25.83 14.39
C PRO A 133 2.47 -24.61 14.62
N PRO A 134 3.44 -24.69 15.54
CA PRO A 134 4.43 -23.64 15.72
C PRO A 134 5.16 -23.35 14.41
N PRO A 135 5.57 -22.09 14.16
CA PRO A 135 6.25 -21.72 12.93
C PRO A 135 7.49 -22.60 12.76
N ARG A 136 7.54 -23.38 11.67
CA ARG A 136 8.72 -24.17 11.32
C ARG A 136 9.75 -23.25 10.69
N HIS A 137 10.89 -23.11 11.35
CA HIS A 137 12.05 -22.42 10.80
C HIS A 137 12.66 -23.30 9.71
N VAL A 138 12.44 -22.95 8.44
CA VAL A 138 13.04 -23.65 7.30
C VAL A 138 14.00 -22.69 6.61
N PRO A 139 15.32 -22.92 6.70
CA PRO A 139 16.29 -22.22 5.87
C PRO A 139 16.07 -22.65 4.41
N ASP A 140 15.31 -21.87 3.64
CA ASP A 140 14.89 -22.27 2.29
C ASP A 140 15.80 -21.66 1.22
N THR A 141 17.06 -22.12 1.16
CA THR A 141 17.95 -21.84 0.02
C THR A 141 17.61 -22.68 -1.21
N ILE A 142 16.98 -23.86 -1.03
CA ILE A 142 16.68 -24.86 -2.08
C ILE A 142 15.30 -24.63 -2.75
N GLY A 143 14.38 -23.90 -2.12
CA GLY A 143 13.04 -23.63 -2.63
C GLY A 143 12.85 -22.32 -3.41
N ARG A 144 13.89 -21.50 -3.58
CA ARG A 144 13.78 -20.17 -4.22
C ARG A 144 13.39 -20.22 -5.69
N HIS A 145 14.00 -21.10 -6.49
CA HIS A 145 13.64 -21.28 -7.91
C HIS A 145 12.20 -21.78 -8.06
N LYS A 146 11.81 -22.83 -7.32
CA LYS A 146 10.42 -23.34 -7.33
C LYS A 146 9.41 -22.27 -6.90
N ARG A 147 9.78 -21.42 -5.93
CA ARG A 147 8.95 -20.28 -5.47
C ARG A 147 8.83 -19.22 -6.57
N ALA A 148 9.94 -18.85 -7.22
CA ALA A 148 9.98 -17.92 -8.33
C ALA A 148 9.16 -18.43 -9.53
N GLU A 149 9.34 -19.68 -9.94
CA GLU A 149 8.53 -20.33 -11.00
C GLU A 149 7.03 -20.34 -10.64
N GLY A 150 6.69 -20.67 -9.39
CA GLY A 150 5.31 -20.59 -8.90
C GLY A 150 4.74 -19.17 -8.98
N LEU A 151 5.56 -18.13 -8.75
CA LEU A 151 5.17 -16.72 -8.93
C LEU A 151 5.04 -16.33 -10.41
N VAL A 152 5.87 -16.88 -11.31
CA VAL A 152 5.73 -16.70 -12.76
C VAL A 152 4.42 -17.29 -13.26
N ARG A 153 4.08 -18.53 -12.86
CA ARG A 153 2.79 -19.16 -13.17
C ARG A 153 1.59 -18.39 -12.59
N ARG A 154 1.85 -17.47 -11.65
CA ARG A 154 0.87 -16.53 -11.09
C ARG A 154 0.79 -15.19 -11.81
N GLY A 155 1.62 -14.96 -12.82
CA GLY A 155 1.72 -13.68 -13.51
C GLY A 155 2.41 -12.59 -12.69
N SER A 156 2.95 -12.92 -11.51
CA SER A 156 3.62 -11.99 -10.60
C SER A 156 5.12 -11.91 -10.91
N LEU A 157 5.47 -11.50 -12.13
CA LEU A 157 6.84 -11.58 -12.67
C LEU A 157 7.88 -10.80 -11.82
N ARG A 158 7.55 -9.58 -11.38
CA ARG A 158 8.47 -8.78 -10.54
C ARG A 158 8.78 -9.45 -9.21
N ARG A 159 7.76 -10.07 -8.57
CA ARG A 159 7.94 -10.81 -7.31
C ARG A 159 8.68 -12.11 -7.52
N ALA A 160 8.46 -12.78 -8.65
CA ALA A 160 9.22 -13.95 -9.03
C ALA A 160 10.72 -13.62 -9.13
N LEU A 161 11.07 -12.49 -9.77
CA LEU A 161 12.47 -12.03 -9.83
C LEU A 161 13.02 -11.74 -8.42
N LEU A 162 12.28 -10.98 -7.59
CA LEU A 162 12.69 -10.68 -6.20
C LEU A 162 12.84 -11.93 -5.32
N ALA A 163 12.07 -12.99 -5.61
CA ALA A 163 12.18 -14.25 -4.88
C ALA A 163 13.49 -15.00 -5.16
N LEU A 164 14.20 -14.67 -6.24
CA LEU A 164 15.55 -15.18 -6.53
C LEU A 164 16.59 -14.48 -5.64
N ASP A 165 16.43 -13.17 -5.42
CA ASP A 165 17.36 -12.34 -4.64
C ASP A 165 17.31 -12.58 -3.12
N SER A 166 16.31 -13.31 -2.60
CA SER A 166 15.81 -13.16 -1.23
C SER A 166 16.87 -13.02 -0.14
N THR A 167 17.06 -11.79 0.37
CA THR A 167 17.26 -11.55 1.79
C THR A 167 16.01 -12.08 2.50
N PRO A 168 16.12 -12.89 3.56
CA PRO A 168 14.95 -13.31 4.34
C PRO A 168 14.15 -12.09 4.78
N VAL A 169 12.81 -12.21 4.79
CA VAL A 169 12.00 -11.33 5.66
C VAL A 169 12.60 -11.55 7.05
N SER A 170 13.03 -10.46 7.70
CA SER A 170 13.77 -10.55 8.95
C SER A 170 13.03 -11.49 9.90
N ASP A 171 13.74 -12.49 10.41
CA ASP A 171 13.19 -13.39 11.39
C ASP A 171 12.61 -12.57 12.55
N SER A 172 11.46 -12.98 13.08
CA SER A 172 10.76 -12.34 14.20
C SER A 172 11.59 -12.40 15.49
N THR A 173 12.72 -11.71 15.50
CA THR A 173 13.52 -11.45 16.69
C THR A 173 12.86 -10.32 17.48
N PRO A 174 13.03 -10.27 18.81
CA PRO A 174 12.47 -9.19 19.64
C PRO A 174 12.82 -7.78 19.11
N ASP A 175 14.04 -7.59 18.58
CA ASP A 175 14.49 -6.32 18.01
C ASP A 175 13.68 -5.87 16.77
N VAL A 176 13.18 -6.83 15.99
CA VAL A 176 12.33 -6.60 14.81
C VAL A 176 10.90 -6.23 15.20
N LEU A 177 10.45 -6.60 16.41
CA LEU A 177 9.14 -6.26 16.96
C LEU A 177 9.13 -4.90 17.67
N GLU A 178 10.27 -4.48 18.25
CA GLU A 178 10.42 -3.18 18.90
C GLU A 178 10.69 -2.03 17.91
N ALA A 179 11.41 -2.31 16.81
CA ALA A 179 11.73 -1.28 15.81
C ALA A 179 10.48 -0.64 15.11
N PRO A 180 9.38 -1.36 14.88
CA PRO A 180 8.12 -0.75 14.45
C PRO A 180 7.47 0.13 15.52
N LYS A 181 7.53 -0.24 16.80
CA LYS A 181 6.91 0.55 17.89
C LYS A 181 7.53 1.94 18.00
N SER A 182 8.86 2.04 17.93
CA SER A 182 9.57 3.33 17.96
C SER A 182 9.27 4.25 16.77
N LYS A 183 8.68 3.72 15.69
CA LYS A 183 8.33 4.47 14.47
C LYS A 183 6.90 4.95 14.42
N HIS A 184 6.05 4.54 15.37
CA HIS A 184 4.64 4.96 15.45
C HIS A 184 4.45 5.86 16.66
N PRO A 185 4.67 7.17 16.48
CA PRO A 185 4.55 8.15 17.56
C PRO A 185 3.10 8.40 17.97
N ALA A 186 2.94 8.91 19.19
CA ALA A 186 1.69 9.46 19.71
C ALA A 186 1.18 10.63 18.83
N PRO A 187 -0.13 10.93 18.85
CA PRO A 187 -0.66 12.07 18.13
C PRO A 187 -0.08 13.38 18.70
N LEU A 188 0.08 14.40 17.84
CA LEU A 188 0.56 15.73 18.27
C LEU A 188 -0.55 16.57 18.92
N THR A 189 -1.79 16.34 18.50
CA THR A 189 -3.00 16.96 19.02
C THR A 189 -3.97 15.88 19.45
N GLU A 190 -4.64 16.06 20.59
CA GLU A 190 -5.59 15.07 21.12
C GLU A 190 -6.82 14.89 20.21
N SER A 191 -7.20 15.95 19.50
CA SER A 191 -8.32 15.96 18.56
C SER A 191 -8.00 16.82 17.35
N ILE A 192 -8.40 16.33 16.18
CA ILE A 192 -8.27 17.04 14.91
C ILE A 192 -9.58 17.80 14.67
N ALA A 193 -9.48 19.11 14.44
CA ALA A 193 -10.60 19.90 13.99
C ALA A 193 -10.91 19.57 12.52
N TRP A 194 -12.02 18.85 12.30
CA TRP A 194 -12.50 18.54 10.96
C TRP A 194 -13.39 19.67 10.46
N PRO A 195 -13.12 20.25 9.28
CA PRO A 195 -13.97 21.29 8.72
C PRO A 195 -15.37 20.73 8.44
N THR A 196 -16.39 21.56 8.64
CA THR A 196 -17.73 21.29 8.09
C THR A 196 -17.65 21.49 6.59
N LEU A 197 -18.12 20.50 5.84
CA LEU A 197 -18.20 20.56 4.38
C LEU A 197 -19.64 20.85 4.00
N ASP A 198 -19.84 21.74 3.04
CA ASP A 198 -21.16 22.00 2.48
C ASP A 198 -21.67 20.77 1.70
N GLU A 199 -22.98 20.65 1.50
CA GLU A 199 -23.55 19.55 0.69
C GLU A 199 -23.00 19.51 -0.76
N SER A 200 -22.58 20.67 -1.28
CA SER A 200 -21.92 20.81 -2.58
C SER A 200 -20.45 20.33 -2.58
N GLU A 201 -19.85 20.11 -1.41
CA GLU A 201 -18.47 19.66 -1.19
C GLU A 201 -18.41 18.16 -0.83
N ALA A 202 -19.41 17.40 -1.29
CA ALA A 202 -19.49 15.95 -1.14
C ALA A 202 -18.24 15.22 -1.66
N GLY A 203 -18.02 14.01 -1.16
CA GLY A 203 -16.91 13.16 -1.60
C GLY A 203 -16.89 12.94 -3.12
N PRO A 204 -15.72 12.63 -3.72
CA PRO A 204 -15.65 12.41 -5.15
C PRO A 204 -16.49 11.22 -5.58
N THR A 205 -17.13 11.34 -6.74
CA THR A 205 -17.85 10.24 -7.37
C THR A 205 -17.03 9.67 -8.54
N VAL A 206 -16.69 8.39 -8.46
CA VAL A 206 -16.09 7.63 -9.57
C VAL A 206 -17.20 6.97 -10.39
N SER A 207 -17.08 6.94 -11.73
CA SER A 207 -18.04 6.21 -12.56
C SER A 207 -17.88 4.70 -12.39
N GLN A 208 -18.96 3.94 -12.59
CA GLN A 208 -18.92 2.48 -12.49
C GLN A 208 -17.92 1.86 -13.48
N GLU A 209 -17.87 2.39 -14.70
CA GLU A 209 -16.91 1.94 -15.73
C GLU A 209 -15.46 2.17 -15.28
N ALA A 210 -15.15 3.37 -14.78
CA ALA A 210 -13.81 3.71 -14.30
C ALA A 210 -13.41 2.83 -13.10
N PHE A 211 -14.35 2.56 -12.19
CA PHE A 211 -14.14 1.69 -11.04
C PHE A 211 -13.84 0.24 -11.45
N ILE A 212 -14.61 -0.34 -12.38
CA ILE A 212 -14.37 -1.69 -12.89
C ILE A 212 -13.03 -1.76 -13.63
N ARG A 213 -12.69 -0.74 -14.42
CA ARG A 213 -11.41 -0.64 -15.11
C ARG A 213 -10.23 -0.51 -14.14
N LEU A 214 -10.42 0.17 -13.01
CA LEU A 214 -9.43 0.23 -11.93
C LEU A 214 -9.25 -1.14 -11.27
N LEU A 215 -10.34 -1.83 -10.95
CA LEU A 215 -10.31 -3.16 -10.34
C LEU A 215 -9.59 -4.18 -11.23
N SER A 216 -9.82 -4.16 -12.54
CA SER A 216 -9.15 -5.07 -13.47
C SER A 216 -7.63 -4.85 -13.57
N ARG A 217 -7.17 -3.62 -13.29
CA ARG A 217 -5.76 -3.22 -13.29
C ARG A 217 -5.04 -3.43 -11.96
N CYS A 218 -5.76 -3.79 -10.89
CA CYS A 218 -5.14 -4.08 -9.61
C CYS A 218 -4.22 -5.30 -9.72
N GLU A 219 -3.00 -5.16 -9.19
CA GLU A 219 -1.95 -6.17 -9.32
C GLU A 219 -2.29 -7.46 -8.56
N ASN A 220 -1.91 -8.60 -9.14
CA ASN A 220 -2.06 -9.91 -8.50
C ASN A 220 -0.96 -10.15 -7.46
N GLY A 221 -1.36 -10.77 -6.35
CA GLY A 221 -0.48 -11.21 -5.28
C GLY A 221 -0.02 -10.09 -4.35
N VAL A 222 -0.62 -8.90 -4.42
CA VAL A 222 -0.40 -7.85 -3.42
C VAL A 222 -0.82 -8.38 -2.05
N GLY A 223 -0.02 -8.09 -1.01
CA GLY A 223 -0.30 -8.58 0.34
C GLY A 223 -1.72 -8.18 0.80
N ALA A 224 -2.45 -9.16 1.35
CA ALA A 224 -3.77 -8.95 1.93
C ALA A 224 -3.66 -8.25 3.30
N GLY A 225 -4.68 -7.48 3.67
CA GLY A 225 -4.81 -6.92 5.03
C GLY A 225 -5.18 -7.98 6.08
N PRO A 226 -5.60 -7.56 7.29
CA PRO A 226 -6.00 -8.46 8.37
C PRO A 226 -7.09 -9.48 7.98
N SER A 227 -8.10 -9.06 7.20
CA SER A 227 -9.20 -9.91 6.72
C SER A 227 -8.80 -11.03 5.76
N GLY A 228 -7.56 -11.04 5.28
CA GLY A 228 -7.12 -11.99 4.25
C GLY A 228 -7.71 -11.73 2.86
N MET A 229 -8.48 -10.65 2.67
CA MET A 229 -9.01 -10.25 1.37
C MET A 229 -7.89 -9.72 0.45
N CYS A 230 -7.92 -10.11 -0.82
CA CYS A 230 -7.02 -9.61 -1.87
C CYS A 230 -7.82 -9.08 -3.06
N PHE A 231 -7.16 -8.38 -3.98
CA PHE A 231 -7.81 -7.79 -5.16
C PHE A 231 -8.38 -8.88 -6.08
N GLU A 232 -7.76 -10.06 -6.11
CA GLU A 232 -8.26 -11.21 -6.86
C GLU A 232 -9.62 -11.68 -6.34
N HIS A 233 -9.85 -11.72 -5.03
CA HIS A 233 -11.17 -12.07 -4.49
C HIS A 233 -12.26 -11.13 -5.02
N ILE A 234 -12.03 -9.81 -4.88
CA ILE A 234 -12.98 -8.78 -5.31
C ILE A 234 -13.22 -8.89 -6.82
N ARG A 235 -12.15 -9.04 -7.62
CA ARG A 235 -12.23 -9.14 -9.07
C ARG A 235 -12.94 -10.41 -9.54
N GLU A 236 -12.62 -11.57 -8.96
CA GLU A 236 -13.24 -12.84 -9.35
C GLU A 236 -14.72 -12.88 -8.97
N ALA A 237 -15.11 -12.31 -7.82
CA ALA A 237 -16.52 -12.17 -7.46
C ALA A 237 -17.28 -11.23 -8.41
N ALA A 238 -16.69 -10.08 -8.74
CA ALA A 238 -17.27 -9.11 -9.68
C ALA A 238 -17.40 -9.68 -11.11
N LEU A 239 -16.43 -10.47 -11.56
CA LEU A 239 -16.47 -11.13 -12.88
C LEU A 239 -17.48 -12.27 -12.95
N ALA A 240 -17.69 -12.99 -11.85
CA ALA A 240 -18.65 -14.09 -11.80
C ALA A 240 -20.10 -13.59 -11.62
N ASN A 241 -20.32 -12.39 -11.07
CA ASN A 241 -21.65 -11.84 -10.88
C ASN A 241 -21.66 -10.29 -11.01
N ASN A 242 -22.36 -9.79 -12.04
CA ASN A 242 -22.45 -8.35 -12.32
C ASN A 242 -23.08 -7.54 -11.17
N SER A 243 -23.97 -8.13 -10.38
CA SER A 243 -24.56 -7.47 -9.21
C SER A 243 -23.52 -7.18 -8.13
N VAL A 244 -22.47 -8.01 -8.01
CA VAL A 244 -21.33 -7.75 -7.11
C VAL A 244 -20.60 -6.49 -7.56
N ALA A 245 -20.32 -6.36 -8.86
CA ALA A 245 -19.62 -5.19 -9.40
C ALA A 245 -20.40 -3.88 -9.16
N ALA A 246 -21.72 -3.90 -9.38
CA ALA A 246 -22.60 -2.76 -9.11
C ALA A 246 -22.63 -2.39 -7.63
N LYS A 247 -22.84 -3.36 -6.72
CA LYS A 247 -22.89 -3.09 -5.29
C LYS A 247 -21.56 -2.69 -4.68
N LEU A 248 -20.44 -3.20 -5.20
CA LEU A 248 -19.11 -2.73 -4.83
C LEU A 248 -18.86 -1.27 -5.25
N HIS A 249 -19.33 -0.88 -6.44
CA HIS A 249 -19.22 0.49 -6.90
C HIS A 249 -20.06 1.45 -6.03
N GLU A 250 -21.33 1.10 -5.75
CA GLU A 250 -22.18 1.86 -4.82
C GLU A 250 -21.50 2.02 -3.45
N LEU A 251 -20.98 0.92 -2.89
CA LEU A 251 -20.26 0.93 -1.61
C LEU A 251 -18.99 1.80 -1.66
N ALA A 252 -18.23 1.75 -2.76
CA ALA A 252 -17.04 2.57 -2.92
C ALA A 252 -17.37 4.06 -2.97
N VAL A 253 -18.42 4.46 -3.68
CA VAL A 253 -18.88 5.86 -3.72
C VAL A 253 -19.30 6.31 -2.33
N ARG A 254 -20.08 5.52 -1.58
CA ARG A 254 -20.47 5.86 -0.21
C ARG A 254 -19.28 6.08 0.71
N LEU A 255 -18.30 5.18 0.67
CA LEU A 255 -17.09 5.32 1.47
C LEU A 255 -16.31 6.58 1.08
N LEU A 256 -16.22 6.93 -0.22
CA LEU A 256 -15.60 8.19 -0.65
C LEU A 256 -16.30 9.43 -0.09
N HIS A 257 -17.60 9.34 0.16
CA HIS A 257 -18.39 10.38 0.84
C HIS A 257 -18.27 10.35 2.37
N GLY A 258 -17.44 9.47 2.93
CA GLY A 258 -17.24 9.34 4.37
C GLY A 258 -18.42 8.67 5.10
N ASP A 259 -19.35 8.05 4.37
CA ASP A 259 -20.53 7.40 4.93
C ASP A 259 -20.16 6.05 5.58
N SER A 260 -19.81 6.12 6.86
CA SER A 260 -19.43 4.98 7.70
C SER A 260 -19.58 5.33 9.18
N THR A 261 -19.86 4.32 10.01
CA THR A 261 -19.72 4.46 11.47
C THR A 261 -18.26 4.34 11.90
N ALA A 262 -17.95 4.71 13.15
CA ALA A 262 -16.61 4.60 13.72
C ALA A 262 -16.11 3.14 13.76
N ASP A 263 -16.97 2.19 14.12
CA ASP A 263 -16.60 0.77 14.18
C ASP A 263 -16.27 0.19 12.79
N ILE A 264 -17.03 0.58 11.77
CA ILE A 264 -16.78 0.16 10.38
C ILE A 264 -15.47 0.79 9.87
N ALA A 265 -15.22 2.07 10.20
CA ALA A 265 -13.97 2.75 9.85
C ALA A 265 -12.76 2.09 10.52
N ALA A 266 -12.90 1.66 11.78
CA ALA A 266 -11.85 0.91 12.49
C ALA A 266 -11.53 -0.42 11.80
N LEU A 267 -12.54 -1.14 11.31
CA LEU A 267 -12.34 -2.37 10.52
C LEU A 267 -11.65 -2.10 9.18
N LEU A 268 -12.08 -1.07 8.45
CA LEU A 268 -11.55 -0.74 7.13
C LEU A 268 -10.11 -0.20 7.17
N THR A 269 -9.72 0.45 8.27
CA THR A 269 -8.38 1.05 8.41
C THR A 269 -7.37 0.16 9.11
N ALA A 270 -7.84 -0.98 9.65
CA ALA A 270 -6.99 -2.02 10.21
C ALA A 270 -5.92 -2.48 9.20
N SER A 271 -4.70 -2.72 9.70
CA SER A 271 -3.56 -3.09 8.86
C SER A 271 -2.72 -4.20 9.49
N ARG A 272 -2.14 -5.07 8.65
CA ARG A 272 -1.06 -5.97 9.08
C ARG A 272 0.27 -5.24 8.97
N LEU A 273 1.06 -5.21 10.04
CA LEU A 273 2.34 -4.51 10.08
C LEU A 273 3.48 -5.50 9.85
N ILE A 274 4.25 -5.28 8.78
CA ILE A 274 5.41 -6.10 8.44
C ILE A 274 6.67 -5.22 8.45
N ALA A 275 7.73 -5.68 9.10
CA ALA A 275 9.03 -5.01 9.11
C ALA A 275 9.91 -5.55 7.98
N PHE A 276 10.32 -4.68 7.05
CA PHE A 276 11.29 -5.02 6.00
C PHE A 276 12.69 -4.53 6.39
N PRO A 277 13.76 -5.30 6.16
CA PRO A 277 15.12 -4.82 6.39
C PRO A 277 15.46 -3.69 5.41
N LYS A 278 16.22 -2.68 5.87
CA LYS A 278 16.81 -1.65 5.02
C LYS A 278 18.24 -2.03 4.64
N PRO A 279 18.69 -1.73 3.40
CA PRO A 279 20.11 -1.73 3.07
C PRO A 279 20.86 -0.78 4.01
N GLY A 280 21.93 -1.24 4.66
CA GLY A 280 22.69 -0.45 5.63
C GLY A 280 22.17 -0.48 7.08
N GLY A 281 21.18 -1.32 7.38
CA GLY A 281 20.70 -1.54 8.75
C GLY A 281 19.37 -0.84 9.09
N GLY A 282 18.69 -1.38 10.10
CA GLY A 282 17.36 -0.94 10.53
C GLY A 282 16.20 -1.52 9.68
N THR A 283 14.97 -1.14 10.02
CA THR A 283 13.74 -1.70 9.43
C THR A 283 12.86 -0.63 8.75
N ARG A 284 11.98 -1.01 7.84
CA ARG A 284 10.89 -0.20 7.30
C ARG A 284 9.57 -0.91 7.62
N PRO A 285 8.76 -0.37 8.54
CA PRO A 285 7.45 -0.93 8.82
C PRO A 285 6.49 -0.59 7.67
N ILE A 286 5.82 -1.60 7.13
CA ILE A 286 4.79 -1.45 6.10
C ILE A 286 3.46 -1.92 6.69
N ALA A 287 2.50 -0.99 6.73
CA ALA A 287 1.12 -1.22 7.14
C ALA A 287 0.31 -1.65 5.90
N ILE A 288 0.04 -2.95 5.81
CA ILE A 288 -0.77 -3.54 4.76
C ILE A 288 -2.25 -3.43 5.18
N GLY A 289 -2.90 -2.36 4.74
CA GLY A 289 -4.32 -2.11 5.03
C GLY A 289 -5.29 -3.04 4.30
N GLU A 290 -6.56 -2.97 4.70
CA GLU A 290 -7.65 -3.73 4.10
C GLU A 290 -7.75 -3.53 2.59
N CYS A 291 -8.03 -4.62 1.87
CA CYS A 291 -8.03 -4.58 0.42
C CYS A 291 -9.15 -3.70 -0.15
N LEU A 292 -10.32 -3.73 0.49
CA LEU A 292 -11.47 -2.91 0.10
C LEU A 292 -11.17 -1.42 0.30
N HIS A 293 -10.61 -1.03 1.45
CA HIS A 293 -10.17 0.35 1.71
C HIS A 293 -9.15 0.84 0.67
N ARG A 294 -8.12 0.03 0.38
CA ARG A 294 -7.12 0.38 -0.65
C ARG A 294 -7.71 0.51 -2.06
N LEU A 295 -8.74 -0.29 -2.41
CA LEU A 295 -9.44 -0.16 -3.69
C LEU A 295 -10.19 1.17 -3.78
N VAL A 296 -10.90 1.54 -2.71
CA VAL A 296 -11.64 2.81 -2.62
C VAL A 296 -10.69 4.00 -2.62
N ALA A 297 -9.59 3.93 -1.88
CA ALA A 297 -8.52 4.94 -1.88
C ALA A 297 -7.98 5.19 -3.30
N LYS A 298 -7.70 4.11 -4.05
CA LYS A 298 -7.29 4.21 -5.47
C LYS A 298 -8.36 4.84 -6.36
N ALA A 299 -9.64 4.57 -6.09
CA ALA A 299 -10.75 5.16 -6.84
C ALA A 299 -10.86 6.67 -6.58
N GLY A 300 -10.71 7.13 -5.34
CA GLY A 300 -10.67 8.57 -5.01
C GLY A 300 -9.46 9.29 -5.60
N LEU A 301 -8.30 8.63 -5.64
CA LEU A 301 -7.11 9.19 -6.33
C LEU A 301 -7.34 9.35 -7.84
N LEU A 302 -8.02 8.37 -8.47
CA LEU A 302 -8.32 8.41 -9.90
C LEU A 302 -9.14 9.65 -10.27
N THR A 303 -10.10 10.05 -9.42
CA THR A 303 -10.96 11.21 -9.70
C THR A 303 -10.25 12.56 -9.52
N MET A 304 -9.14 12.58 -8.78
CA MET A 304 -8.43 13.82 -8.40
C MET A 304 -7.04 13.94 -9.03
N THR A 305 -6.68 13.06 -9.97
CA THR A 305 -5.32 13.00 -10.53
C THR A 305 -4.90 14.31 -11.21
N ALA A 306 -5.78 14.92 -12.02
CA ALA A 306 -5.47 16.16 -12.73
C ALA A 306 -5.34 17.35 -11.77
N GLN A 307 -6.26 17.47 -10.81
CA GLN A 307 -6.25 18.51 -9.78
C GLN A 307 -5.01 18.40 -8.91
N ALA A 308 -4.62 17.18 -8.51
CA ALA A 308 -3.40 16.95 -7.75
C ALA A 308 -2.16 17.37 -8.55
N GLN A 309 -2.07 16.97 -9.82
CA GLN A 309 -0.92 17.33 -10.67
C GLN A 309 -0.77 18.85 -10.80
N THR A 310 -1.85 19.55 -11.13
CA THR A 310 -1.83 21.02 -11.29
C THR A 310 -1.53 21.74 -9.98
N HIS A 311 -2.05 21.24 -8.86
CA HIS A 311 -1.82 21.86 -7.55
C HIS A 311 -0.38 21.69 -7.06
N PHE A 312 0.21 20.50 -7.23
CA PHE A 312 1.52 20.19 -6.67
C PHE A 312 2.70 20.67 -7.52
N LEU A 313 2.55 20.76 -8.84
CA LEU A 313 3.60 21.29 -9.70
C LEU A 313 3.70 22.83 -9.60
N PRO A 314 4.91 23.40 -9.74
CA PRO A 314 6.18 22.75 -10.10
C PRO A 314 7.04 22.32 -8.90
N LEU A 315 6.48 22.20 -7.70
CA LEU A 315 7.28 21.98 -6.47
C LEU A 315 7.32 20.51 -6.03
N GLN A 316 6.28 19.73 -6.32
CA GLN A 316 6.12 18.37 -5.85
C GLN A 316 5.80 17.41 -7.00
N PHE A 317 6.74 16.52 -7.30
CA PHE A 317 6.74 15.59 -8.42
C PHE A 317 6.43 14.14 -8.01
N GLY A 318 6.28 13.87 -6.71
CA GLY A 318 5.96 12.54 -6.17
C GLY A 318 4.50 12.12 -6.32
N VAL A 319 3.61 13.03 -6.77
CA VAL A 319 2.16 12.80 -6.84
C VAL A 319 1.64 13.16 -8.21
N ALA A 320 0.97 12.21 -8.87
CA ALA A 320 0.31 12.38 -10.17
C ALA A 320 1.23 12.84 -11.33
N VAL A 321 2.55 12.86 -11.15
CA VAL A 321 3.51 13.19 -12.21
C VAL A 321 4.19 11.92 -12.72
N ARG A 322 3.99 11.63 -14.01
CA ARG A 322 4.70 10.54 -14.68
C ARG A 322 6.17 10.90 -14.78
N ALA A 323 7.05 9.98 -14.38
CA ALA A 323 8.49 10.17 -14.42
C ALA A 323 8.96 11.41 -13.61
N GLY A 324 8.29 11.70 -12.50
CA GLY A 324 8.61 12.87 -11.66
C GLY A 324 10.02 12.82 -11.07
N GLY A 325 10.52 11.63 -10.72
CA GLY A 325 11.88 11.47 -10.21
C GLY A 325 12.94 11.75 -11.29
N GLU A 326 12.70 11.26 -12.51
CA GLU A 326 13.51 11.59 -13.68
C GLU A 326 13.54 13.09 -13.94
N ALA A 327 12.39 13.77 -13.88
CA ALA A 327 12.31 15.21 -14.10
C ALA A 327 13.20 16.00 -13.14
N ILE A 328 13.21 15.64 -11.85
CA ILE A 328 14.08 16.27 -10.84
C ILE A 328 15.56 16.00 -11.15
N VAL A 329 15.92 14.76 -11.49
CA VAL A 329 17.31 14.40 -11.82
C VAL A 329 17.80 15.18 -13.05
N HIS A 330 16.97 15.28 -14.10
CA HIS A 330 17.34 16.04 -15.30
C HIS A 330 17.43 17.54 -15.02
N ALA A 331 16.51 18.11 -14.22
CA ALA A 331 16.58 19.50 -13.80
C ALA A 331 17.88 19.79 -13.02
N ALA A 332 18.22 18.93 -12.05
CA ALA A 332 19.47 19.07 -11.28
C ALA A 332 20.72 19.02 -12.18
N ARG A 333 20.78 18.06 -13.11
CA ARG A 333 21.90 17.96 -14.07
C ARG A 333 22.03 19.19 -14.94
N ALA A 334 20.94 19.61 -15.58
CA ALA A 334 20.93 20.78 -16.44
C ALA A 334 21.38 22.03 -15.66
N TYR A 335 20.81 22.24 -14.46
CA TYR A 335 21.15 23.37 -13.61
C TYR A 335 22.63 23.40 -13.21
N THR A 336 23.18 22.26 -12.78
CA THR A 336 24.61 22.19 -12.37
C THR A 336 25.59 22.23 -13.54
N SER A 337 25.13 21.96 -14.76
CA SER A 337 25.91 22.13 -15.98
C SER A 337 25.97 23.60 -16.41
N GLU A 338 24.86 24.33 -16.24
CA GLU A 338 24.78 25.76 -16.54
C GLU A 338 25.46 26.60 -15.45
N PHE A 339 25.31 26.21 -14.18
CA PHE A 339 25.86 26.88 -13.01
C PHE A 339 26.75 25.93 -12.20
N PRO A 340 28.04 25.74 -12.57
CA PRO A 340 28.94 24.80 -11.90
C PRO A 340 29.17 25.08 -10.40
N SER A 341 29.00 26.33 -9.96
CA SER A 341 29.10 26.74 -8.56
C SER A 341 27.80 26.57 -7.78
N ALA A 342 26.70 26.17 -8.43
CA ALA A 342 25.45 25.91 -7.75
C ALA A 342 25.59 24.76 -6.76
N LEU A 343 24.94 24.91 -5.61
CA LEU A 343 24.78 23.87 -4.62
C LEU A 343 23.57 23.01 -4.95
N VAL A 344 23.74 21.71 -4.83
CA VAL A 344 22.66 20.73 -4.74
C VAL A 344 22.59 20.26 -3.30
N LEU A 345 21.48 20.56 -2.63
CA LEU A 345 21.26 20.22 -1.24
C LEU A 345 20.04 19.31 -1.10
N GLN A 346 20.29 18.05 -0.71
CA GLN A 346 19.26 17.07 -0.41
C GLN A 346 18.87 17.15 1.07
N VAL A 347 17.57 17.19 1.33
CA VAL A 347 16.99 17.23 2.68
C VAL A 347 16.29 15.90 2.94
N ASP A 348 16.79 15.13 3.90
CA ASP A 348 16.18 13.88 4.37
C ASP A 348 15.29 14.17 5.59
N VAL A 349 14.01 13.80 5.53
CA VAL A 349 13.05 14.01 6.62
C VAL A 349 12.92 12.74 7.47
N SER A 350 13.16 12.86 8.77
CA SER A 350 13.15 11.73 9.71
C SER A 350 11.75 11.15 9.89
N ASN A 351 11.58 9.87 9.52
CA ASN A 351 10.33 9.11 9.71
C ASN A 351 9.09 9.84 9.15
N ALA A 352 9.27 10.59 8.05
CA ALA A 352 8.31 11.52 7.46
C ALA A 352 6.85 11.04 7.50
N PHE A 353 6.57 9.91 6.83
CA PHE A 353 5.21 9.38 6.69
C PHE A 353 4.52 9.11 8.03
N ASN A 354 5.22 8.57 9.04
CA ASN A 354 4.61 8.29 10.34
C ASN A 354 4.61 9.53 11.27
N SER A 355 5.37 10.57 10.92
CA SER A 355 5.56 11.74 11.77
C SER A 355 4.67 12.93 11.42
N VAL A 356 4.25 13.06 10.15
CA VAL A 356 3.46 14.21 9.71
C VAL A 356 2.17 14.37 10.52
N ASP A 357 1.84 15.61 10.88
CA ASP A 357 0.62 15.93 11.61
C ASP A 357 -0.62 15.72 10.74
N ARG A 358 -1.62 15.00 11.27
CA ARG A 358 -2.90 14.81 10.58
C ARG A 358 -3.70 16.11 10.48
N ALA A 359 -3.55 17.03 11.43
CA ALA A 359 -4.18 18.34 11.30
C ALA A 359 -3.59 19.15 10.13
N ALA A 360 -2.27 19.06 9.90
CA ALA A 360 -1.63 19.65 8.73
C ALA A 360 -2.10 19.02 7.41
N ILE A 361 -2.33 17.70 7.38
CA ILE A 361 -2.95 17.03 6.22
C ILE A 361 -4.33 17.61 5.94
N VAL A 362 -5.17 17.74 6.98
CA VAL A 362 -6.52 18.29 6.85
C VAL A 362 -6.48 19.73 6.34
N ALA A 363 -5.63 20.57 6.90
CA ALA A 363 -5.45 21.96 6.46
C ALA A 363 -4.95 22.06 5.01
N GLY A 364 -3.97 21.24 4.64
CA GLY A 364 -3.43 21.18 3.27
C GLY A 364 -4.49 20.76 2.25
N LEU A 365 -5.29 19.74 2.55
CA LEU A 365 -6.41 19.34 1.70
C LEU A 365 -7.49 20.42 1.63
N PHE A 366 -7.89 20.97 2.77
CA PHE A 366 -8.94 21.99 2.85
C PHE A 366 -8.60 23.23 2.03
N ASN A 367 -7.33 23.66 2.03
CA ASN A 367 -6.89 24.84 1.28
C ASN A 367 -6.48 24.54 -0.17
N SER A 368 -6.91 23.40 -0.73
CA SER A 368 -6.55 22.97 -2.09
C SER A 368 -7.77 22.48 -2.89
N PRO A 369 -7.64 22.32 -4.21
CA PRO A 369 -8.64 21.64 -5.04
C PRO A 369 -8.90 20.17 -4.65
N LEU A 370 -8.12 19.60 -3.72
CA LEU A 370 -8.24 18.23 -3.23
C LEU A 370 -9.19 18.10 -2.02
N ARG A 371 -9.79 19.21 -1.57
CA ARG A 371 -10.80 19.27 -0.50
C ARG A 371 -11.87 18.18 -0.57
N PRO A 372 -12.41 17.76 -1.75
CA PRO A 372 -13.40 16.68 -1.82
C PRO A 372 -12.94 15.34 -1.23
N LEU A 373 -11.64 15.10 -1.04
CA LEU A 373 -11.14 13.87 -0.40
C LEU A 373 -11.33 13.85 1.12
N LEU A 374 -11.63 14.99 1.75
CA LEU A 374 -11.73 15.11 3.20
C LEU A 374 -12.69 14.12 3.88
N PRO A 375 -13.90 13.81 3.35
CA PRO A 375 -14.78 12.83 3.98
C PRO A 375 -14.14 11.43 4.08
N PHE A 376 -13.52 10.96 3.01
CA PHE A 376 -12.81 9.68 3.01
C PHE A 376 -11.56 9.72 3.89
N VAL A 377 -10.86 10.86 3.95
CA VAL A 377 -9.70 11.05 4.82
C VAL A 377 -10.12 11.05 6.30
N LYS A 378 -11.28 11.63 6.64
CA LYS A 378 -11.87 11.56 7.99
C LYS A 378 -12.20 10.13 8.38
N LEU A 379 -12.81 9.37 7.48
CA LEU A 379 -13.03 7.93 7.68
C LEU A 379 -11.69 7.19 7.90
N SER A 380 -10.67 7.54 7.12
CA SER A 380 -9.41 6.81 7.07
C SER A 380 -8.42 7.16 8.19
N TYR A 381 -8.45 8.39 8.70
CA TYR A 381 -7.43 8.97 9.57
C TYR A 381 -8.02 9.81 10.72
N GLY A 382 -9.35 9.88 10.86
CA GLY A 382 -10.03 10.57 11.96
C GLY A 382 -9.84 9.92 13.33
N ALA A 383 -9.49 8.63 13.35
CA ALA A 383 -9.16 7.89 14.57
C ALA A 383 -7.84 7.10 14.40
N PRO A 384 -7.21 6.66 15.51
CA PRO A 384 -6.09 5.74 15.43
C PRO A 384 -6.46 4.41 14.77
N SER A 385 -5.62 3.92 13.86
CA SER A 385 -5.83 2.62 13.21
C SER A 385 -5.06 1.51 13.92
N ARG A 386 -5.67 0.33 14.02
CA ARG A 386 -5.04 -0.87 14.59
C ARG A 386 -4.03 -1.49 13.62
N LEU A 387 -2.81 -1.73 14.09
CA LEU A 387 -1.71 -2.35 13.37
C LEU A 387 -1.37 -3.70 14.03
N TYR A 388 -1.75 -4.79 13.39
CA TYR A 388 -1.49 -6.14 13.87
C TYR A 388 -0.07 -6.57 13.48
N LEU A 389 0.78 -6.79 14.47
CA LEU A 389 2.16 -7.25 14.31
C LEU A 389 2.22 -8.77 14.08
N ASP A 390 3.23 -9.22 13.36
CA ASP A 390 3.58 -10.63 13.23
C ASP A 390 4.44 -11.10 14.41
N ALA A 391 3.86 -11.03 15.63
CA ALA A 391 4.55 -11.17 16.91
C ALA A 391 4.15 -12.42 17.72
N GLY A 392 3.31 -13.30 17.18
CA GLY A 392 2.71 -14.42 17.91
C GLY A 392 1.24 -14.16 18.28
N PHE A 393 0.61 -15.14 18.94
CA PHE A 393 -0.84 -15.11 19.24
C PHE A 393 -1.21 -13.95 20.18
N CYS A 394 -2.28 -13.23 19.85
CA CYS A 394 -2.93 -12.26 20.75
C CYS A 394 -1.99 -11.20 21.36
N SER A 395 -1.16 -10.54 20.56
CA SER A 395 -0.54 -9.26 20.99
C SER A 395 -1.50 -8.11 20.74
N ASP A 396 -1.67 -7.21 21.72
CA ASP A 396 -2.42 -5.97 21.53
C ASP A 396 -1.92 -5.22 20.27
N PRO A 397 -2.82 -4.73 19.40
CA PRO A 397 -2.42 -4.05 18.19
C PRO A 397 -1.73 -2.72 18.52
N LEU A 398 -0.67 -2.40 17.77
CA LEU A 398 -0.07 -1.07 17.80
C LEU A 398 -1.04 -0.06 17.17
N LEU A 399 -1.05 1.19 17.64
CA LEU A 399 -1.91 2.23 17.08
C LEU A 399 -1.13 3.14 16.14
N SER A 400 -1.63 3.32 14.92
CA SER A 400 -1.24 4.44 14.04
C SER A 400 -2.12 5.64 14.39
N ALA A 401 -1.63 6.53 15.26
CA ALA A 401 -2.34 7.73 15.70
C ALA A 401 -1.84 9.03 15.04
N ARG A 402 -0.61 9.02 14.51
CA ARG A 402 0.00 10.12 13.76
C ARG A 402 0.39 9.66 12.35
N GLY A 403 0.56 10.64 11.45
CA GLY A 403 1.02 10.37 10.10
C GLY A 403 0.05 9.58 9.25
N VAL A 404 0.60 9.13 8.12
CA VAL A 404 -0.04 8.28 7.13
C VAL A 404 0.54 6.87 7.18
N ARG A 405 -0.31 5.86 7.01
CA ARG A 405 0.11 4.45 7.08
C ARG A 405 1.00 4.12 5.87
N GLN A 406 2.24 3.68 6.10
CA GLN A 406 3.15 3.29 5.02
C GLN A 406 2.62 2.08 4.24
N GLY A 407 2.25 2.28 2.97
CA GLY A 407 1.60 1.26 2.14
C GLY A 407 0.14 1.58 1.79
N ASP A 408 -0.44 2.61 2.39
CA ASP A 408 -1.71 3.18 1.97
C ASP A 408 -1.54 3.88 0.61
N PRO A 409 -2.36 3.55 -0.42
CA PRO A 409 -2.32 4.23 -1.72
C PRO A 409 -2.43 5.75 -1.65
N MET A 410 -3.18 6.30 -0.69
CA MET A 410 -3.35 7.75 -0.54
C MET A 410 -2.21 8.42 0.22
N GLY A 411 -1.36 7.65 0.91
CA GLY A 411 -0.29 8.17 1.77
C GLY A 411 0.57 9.27 1.12
N PRO A 412 1.11 9.07 -0.12
CA PRO A 412 1.92 10.07 -0.78
C PRO A 412 1.19 11.40 -1.07
N LEU A 413 -0.08 11.35 -1.46
CA LEU A 413 -0.89 12.54 -1.70
C LEU A 413 -1.15 13.29 -0.41
N LEU A 414 -1.52 12.57 0.66
CA LEU A 414 -1.82 13.17 1.96
C LEU A 414 -0.58 13.82 2.59
N PHE A 415 0.56 13.12 2.55
CA PHE A 415 1.83 13.69 3.00
C PHE A 415 2.20 14.94 2.20
N SER A 416 2.08 14.87 0.87
CA SER A 416 2.38 16.00 -0.01
C SER A 416 1.45 17.18 0.24
N ALA A 417 0.15 16.96 0.51
CA ALA A 417 -0.79 18.02 0.84
C ALA A 417 -0.38 18.79 2.12
N ALA A 418 0.10 18.07 3.14
CA ALA A 418 0.60 18.71 4.36
C ALA A 418 1.92 19.47 4.13
N LEU A 419 2.83 18.92 3.32
CA LEU A 419 4.14 19.50 3.06
C LEU A 419 4.10 20.69 2.08
N HIS A 420 3.15 20.71 1.15
CA HIS A 420 3.14 21.65 0.02
C HIS A 420 3.17 23.13 0.44
N PRO A 421 2.44 23.60 1.47
CA PRO A 421 2.54 24.99 1.93
C PRO A 421 3.95 25.39 2.38
N ALA A 422 4.72 24.47 2.99
CA ALA A 422 6.10 24.73 3.39
C ALA A 422 7.03 24.86 2.17
N LEU A 423 6.81 24.04 1.13
CA LEU A 423 7.52 24.15 -0.14
C LEU A 423 7.21 25.48 -0.83
N GLN A 424 5.95 25.89 -0.87
CA GLN A 424 5.50 27.16 -1.45
C GLN A 424 6.13 28.35 -0.72
N ALA A 425 6.05 28.37 0.61
CA ALA A 425 6.64 29.45 1.41
C ALA A 425 8.16 29.58 1.17
N THR A 426 8.86 28.45 1.07
CA THR A 426 10.31 28.43 0.80
C THR A 426 10.60 28.94 -0.62
N ALA A 427 9.89 28.45 -1.63
CA ALA A 427 10.07 28.86 -3.02
C ALA A 427 9.72 30.33 -3.26
N SER A 428 8.70 30.87 -2.56
CA SER A 428 8.33 32.29 -2.64
C SER A 428 9.36 33.22 -1.99
N ALA A 429 9.98 32.77 -0.89
CA ALA A 429 11.00 33.56 -0.20
C ALA A 429 12.36 33.53 -0.91
N PHE A 430 12.69 32.42 -1.58
CA PHE A 430 13.95 32.22 -2.30
C PHE A 430 13.70 31.88 -3.78
N PRO A 431 13.25 32.85 -4.60
CA PRO A 431 12.86 32.61 -5.99
C PRO A 431 14.04 32.21 -6.90
N SER A 432 15.28 32.43 -6.47
CA SER A 432 16.52 32.00 -7.13
C SER A 432 16.84 30.51 -6.90
N VAL A 433 16.23 29.89 -5.89
CA VAL A 433 16.47 28.50 -5.50
C VAL A 433 15.34 27.62 -6.03
N LEU A 434 15.68 26.63 -6.85
CA LEU A 434 14.72 25.60 -7.24
C LEU A 434 14.47 24.67 -6.06
N CYS A 435 13.21 24.61 -5.63
CA CYS A 435 12.75 23.71 -4.59
C CYS A 435 11.95 22.56 -5.22
N LEU A 436 12.56 21.38 -5.33
CA LEU A 436 12.01 20.22 -6.02
C LEU A 436 11.83 19.06 -5.05
N ALA A 437 10.60 18.58 -4.86
CA ALA A 437 10.29 17.49 -3.95
C ALA A 437 9.75 16.25 -4.69
N TYR A 438 10.12 15.06 -4.22
CA TYR A 438 9.47 13.79 -4.54
C TYR A 438 9.01 13.14 -3.24
N ALA A 439 7.74 13.35 -2.90
CA ALA A 439 7.22 13.08 -1.55
C ALA A 439 8.08 13.78 -0.47
N ASP A 440 8.79 13.01 0.37
CA ASP A 440 9.68 13.50 1.43
C ASP A 440 11.11 13.79 0.99
N ASP A 441 11.53 13.34 -0.19
CA ASP A 441 12.85 13.63 -0.75
C ASP A 441 12.86 15.04 -1.37
N ILE A 442 13.42 16.02 -0.67
CA ILE A 442 13.48 17.43 -1.12
C ILE A 442 14.89 17.76 -1.61
N THR A 443 14.98 18.40 -2.78
CA THR A 443 16.24 18.88 -3.37
C THR A 443 16.15 20.38 -3.60
N LEU A 444 17.08 21.13 -3.01
CA LEU A 444 17.29 22.56 -3.25
C LEU A 444 18.45 22.74 -4.22
N LEU A 445 18.27 23.57 -5.25
CA LEU A 445 19.29 23.87 -6.26
C LEU A 445 19.43 25.39 -6.40
N GLY A 446 20.64 25.92 -6.24
CA GLY A 446 20.83 27.38 -6.28
C GLY A 446 22.22 27.81 -5.84
N GLU A 447 22.40 29.11 -5.64
CA GLU A 447 23.63 29.65 -5.05
C GLU A 447 23.79 29.12 -3.61
N PRO A 448 25.00 28.73 -3.18
CA PRO A 448 25.22 28.13 -1.86
C PRO A 448 24.58 28.88 -0.66
N SER A 449 24.72 30.20 -0.57
CA SER A 449 24.19 30.99 0.56
C SER A 449 22.68 31.11 0.54
N GLU A 450 22.08 31.23 -0.65
CA GLU A 450 20.64 31.19 -0.85
C GLU A 450 20.07 29.80 -0.50
N CYS A 451 20.73 28.71 -0.92
CA CYS A 451 20.32 27.35 -0.55
C CYS A 451 20.40 27.10 0.96
N ALA A 452 21.42 27.62 1.64
CA ALA A 452 21.54 27.50 3.10
C ALA A 452 20.41 28.26 3.83
N SER A 453 20.04 29.44 3.32
CA SER A 453 18.93 30.24 3.83
C SER A 453 17.58 29.56 3.57
N ALA A 454 17.37 29.04 2.36
CA ALA A 454 16.19 28.25 1.99
C ALA A 454 16.06 26.97 2.81
N PHE A 455 17.17 26.28 3.09
CA PHE A 455 17.20 25.11 3.98
C PHE A 455 16.76 25.46 5.39
N THR A 456 17.24 26.60 5.91
CA THR A 456 16.87 27.07 7.25
C THR A 456 15.38 27.33 7.31
N GLN A 457 14.83 28.14 6.39
CA GLN A 457 13.39 28.41 6.33
C GLN A 457 12.56 27.13 6.18
N LEU A 458 12.95 26.23 5.27
CA LEU A 458 12.26 24.96 5.07
C LEU A 458 12.23 24.16 6.37
N THR A 459 13.37 24.07 7.06
CA THR A 459 13.45 23.40 8.38
C THR A 459 12.51 24.04 9.39
N GLU A 460 12.39 25.37 9.41
CA GLU A 460 11.45 26.05 10.31
C GLU A 460 10.01 25.72 9.96
N ALA A 461 9.69 25.68 8.66
CA ALA A 461 8.36 25.37 8.13
C ALA A 461 7.96 23.90 8.30
N LEU A 462 8.92 22.98 8.43
CA LEU A 462 8.66 21.56 8.72
C LEU A 462 8.21 21.32 10.17
N ARG A 463 8.68 22.12 11.13
CA ARG A 463 8.38 21.96 12.57
C ARG A 463 6.87 21.93 12.89
N PRO A 464 6.04 22.89 12.43
CA PRO A 464 4.60 22.85 12.69
C PRO A 464 3.89 21.66 12.03
N LEU A 465 4.51 20.99 11.05
CA LEU A 465 3.99 19.78 10.42
C LEU A 465 4.34 18.52 11.22
N GLY A 466 5.03 18.63 12.36
CA GLY A 466 5.55 17.48 13.10
C GLY A 466 6.78 16.84 12.47
N LEU A 467 7.43 17.52 11.53
CA LEU A 467 8.54 17.00 10.74
C LEU A 467 9.87 17.63 11.16
N THR A 468 10.91 16.80 11.14
CA THR A 468 12.29 17.22 11.40
C THR A 468 13.22 16.57 10.37
N HIS A 469 14.25 17.29 9.96
CA HIS A 469 15.25 16.72 9.05
C HIS A 469 16.25 15.83 9.80
N ASN A 470 16.98 15.01 9.06
CA ASN A 470 18.11 14.22 9.55
C ASN A 470 19.42 14.79 8.99
N PRO A 471 20.17 15.62 9.76
CA PRO A 471 21.37 16.29 9.24
C PRO A 471 22.39 15.31 8.63
N SER A 472 22.57 14.15 9.27
CA SER A 472 23.53 13.12 8.84
C SER A 472 23.13 12.37 7.57
N LYS A 473 21.88 12.50 7.13
CA LYS A 473 21.36 11.92 5.89
C LYS A 473 21.03 12.95 4.82
N CYS A 474 20.96 14.22 5.19
CA CYS A 474 21.09 15.30 4.24
C CYS A 474 22.46 15.21 3.55
N ALA A 475 22.56 15.74 2.34
CA ALA A 475 23.81 15.70 1.59
C ALA A 475 23.90 16.90 0.66
N ALA A 476 25.11 17.44 0.53
CA ALA A 476 25.40 18.60 -0.30
C ALA A 476 26.45 18.28 -1.35
N TRP A 477 26.31 18.81 -2.56
CA TRP A 477 27.30 18.68 -3.63
C TRP A 477 27.27 19.89 -4.56
N SER A 478 28.38 20.16 -5.23
CA SER A 478 28.51 21.13 -6.30
C SER A 478 29.60 20.67 -7.27
N THR A 479 29.52 21.07 -8.53
CA THR A 479 30.53 20.72 -9.55
C THR A 479 31.89 21.30 -9.18
N THR A 480 31.90 22.51 -8.59
CA THR A 480 33.08 23.12 -7.99
C THR A 480 32.97 23.09 -6.47
N GLN A 481 34.08 22.90 -5.73
CA GLN A 481 34.01 22.96 -4.27
C GLN A 481 33.48 24.33 -3.82
N PRO A 482 32.43 24.37 -2.97
CA PRO A 482 31.90 25.63 -2.47
C PRO A 482 32.92 26.30 -1.53
N PRO A 483 32.95 27.63 -1.46
CA PRO A 483 33.75 28.32 -0.46
C PRO A 483 33.33 27.93 0.97
N SER A 484 34.30 27.69 1.85
CA SER A 484 34.06 27.39 3.28
C SER A 484 33.67 28.66 4.05
N PRO A 485 32.67 28.66 4.97
CA PRO A 485 31.72 27.59 5.34
C PRO A 485 30.27 27.99 5.03
N ILE A 486 29.78 27.71 3.82
CA ILE A 486 28.41 28.11 3.42
C ILE A 486 27.35 27.03 3.74
N LEU A 487 27.76 25.82 4.12
CA LEU A 487 26.82 24.72 4.35
C LEU A 487 26.11 24.81 5.71
N PRO A 488 24.82 24.43 5.79
CA PRO A 488 24.13 24.31 7.07
C PRO A 488 24.85 23.33 8.03
N PRO A 489 24.82 23.57 9.35
CA PRO A 489 25.54 22.74 10.32
C PRO A 489 25.14 21.26 10.26
N GLY A 490 26.16 20.38 10.27
CA GLY A 490 25.97 18.93 10.35
C GLY A 490 25.64 18.24 9.02
N ILE A 491 25.55 18.98 7.91
CA ILE A 491 25.32 18.42 6.57
C ILE A 491 26.67 18.09 5.91
N PRO A 492 26.91 16.82 5.51
CA PRO A 492 28.12 16.44 4.81
C PRO A 492 28.16 17.01 3.38
N PHE A 493 29.33 17.49 2.97
CA PHE A 493 29.64 17.76 1.57
C PHE A 493 30.21 16.49 0.92
N CYS A 494 29.56 15.99 -0.12
CA CYS A 494 30.02 14.85 -0.88
C CYS A 494 30.93 15.35 -2.01
N THR A 495 32.14 14.79 -2.17
CA THR A 495 33.05 15.17 -3.29
C THR A 495 32.72 14.43 -4.57
N ASP A 496 32.21 13.21 -4.45
CA ASP A 496 32.05 12.29 -5.58
C ASP A 496 30.67 12.42 -6.25
N GLY A 497 29.83 13.36 -5.79
CA GLY A 497 28.45 13.48 -6.24
C GLY A 497 27.42 13.04 -5.20
N LEU A 498 26.16 13.00 -5.64
CA LEU A 498 24.99 12.63 -4.85
C LEU A 498 24.18 11.53 -5.52
N ARG A 499 23.54 10.69 -4.69
CA ARG A 499 22.46 9.80 -5.14
C ARG A 499 21.12 10.54 -5.04
N VAL A 500 20.57 10.95 -6.17
CA VAL A 500 19.29 11.65 -6.27
C VAL A 500 18.25 10.71 -6.91
N LEU A 501 17.23 10.30 -6.14
CA LEU A 501 16.08 9.53 -6.61
C LEU A 501 16.45 8.29 -7.46
N GLY A 502 17.46 7.54 -7.02
CA GLY A 502 17.94 6.34 -7.72
C GLY A 502 18.92 6.60 -8.86
N SER A 503 19.35 7.85 -9.04
CA SER A 503 20.37 8.27 -10.01
C SER A 503 21.61 8.83 -9.32
N HIS A 504 22.72 8.87 -10.05
CA HIS A 504 23.90 9.59 -9.63
C HIS A 504 24.00 10.94 -10.34
N LEU A 505 24.30 11.98 -9.55
CA LEU A 505 24.63 13.32 -9.99
C LEU A 505 26.06 13.63 -9.51
N GLY A 506 27.02 13.77 -10.41
CA GLY A 506 28.40 13.99 -10.00
C GLY A 506 29.38 13.88 -11.17
N PRO A 507 30.70 13.86 -10.89
CA PRO A 507 31.73 13.67 -11.90
C PRO A 507 31.51 12.43 -12.76
N THR A 508 32.02 12.46 -14.00
CA THR A 508 31.86 11.38 -14.98
C THR A 508 32.35 10.03 -14.46
N GLU A 509 33.49 10.00 -13.76
CA GLU A 509 34.07 8.75 -13.24
C GLU A 509 33.21 8.11 -12.14
N ALA A 510 32.78 8.91 -11.16
CA ALA A 510 31.89 8.45 -10.08
C ALA A 510 30.53 7.99 -10.63
N THR A 511 30.00 8.73 -11.61
CA THR A 511 28.77 8.34 -12.33
C THR A 511 28.97 7.00 -13.07
N ALA A 512 30.09 6.81 -13.78
CA ALA A 512 30.39 5.54 -14.44
C ALA A 512 30.55 4.38 -13.44
N ALA A 513 31.13 4.62 -12.26
CA ALA A 513 31.22 3.62 -11.19
C ALA A 513 29.85 3.21 -10.65
N PHE A 514 28.97 4.19 -10.38
CA PHE A 514 27.58 3.93 -9.99
C PHE A 514 26.84 3.09 -11.04
N LEU A 515 27.01 3.41 -12.32
CA LEU A 515 26.36 2.66 -13.41
C LEU A 515 26.86 1.23 -13.51
N ARG A 516 28.16 1.00 -13.30
CA ARG A 516 28.72 -0.36 -13.22
C ARG A 516 28.10 -1.15 -12.06
N GLU A 517 27.88 -0.53 -10.90
CA GLU A 517 27.18 -1.15 -9.76
C GLU A 517 25.73 -1.51 -10.13
N GLN A 518 24.99 -0.59 -10.76
CA GLN A 518 23.60 -0.85 -11.19
C GLN A 518 23.52 -1.97 -12.23
N LEU A 519 24.44 -2.00 -13.21
CA LEU A 519 24.53 -3.09 -14.19
C LEU A 519 24.83 -4.43 -13.52
N ALA A 520 25.72 -4.45 -12.52
CA ALA A 520 26.00 -5.66 -11.75
C ALA A 520 24.78 -6.13 -10.95
N ASP A 521 24.02 -5.23 -10.33
CA ASP A 521 22.75 -5.57 -9.67
C ASP A 521 21.70 -6.11 -10.65
N MET A 522 21.57 -5.49 -11.82
CA MET A 522 20.68 -5.96 -12.89
C MET A 522 21.07 -7.33 -13.42
N ALA A 523 22.37 -7.63 -13.51
CA ALA A 523 22.90 -8.90 -13.95
C ALA A 523 22.85 -10.00 -12.86
N ARG A 524 22.64 -9.64 -11.59
CA ARG A 524 22.64 -10.56 -10.44
C ARG A 524 21.73 -11.78 -10.63
N PRO A 525 20.51 -11.68 -11.17
CA PRO A 525 19.63 -12.84 -11.30
C PRO A 525 20.00 -13.77 -12.47
N LEU A 526 20.89 -13.37 -13.39
CA LEU A 526 21.16 -14.12 -14.63
C LEU A 526 21.64 -15.57 -14.40
N PRO A 527 22.54 -15.86 -13.43
CA PRO A 527 22.94 -17.23 -13.14
C PRO A 527 21.78 -18.11 -12.66
N ASP A 528 20.87 -17.56 -11.84
CA ASP A 528 19.68 -18.27 -11.39
C ASP A 528 18.75 -18.57 -12.57
N LEU A 529 18.48 -17.56 -13.42
CA LEU A 529 17.63 -17.71 -14.60
C LEU A 529 18.14 -18.79 -15.56
N ALA A 530 19.46 -18.99 -15.68
CA ALA A 530 20.05 -20.02 -16.52
C ALA A 530 19.73 -21.46 -16.06
N THR A 531 19.32 -21.63 -14.80
CA THR A 531 19.03 -22.95 -14.19
C THR A 531 17.54 -23.22 -13.97
N MET A 532 16.68 -22.23 -14.25
CA MET A 532 15.21 -22.33 -14.12
C MET A 532 14.56 -22.95 -15.36
N ASP A 533 13.27 -23.29 -15.25
CA ASP A 533 12.43 -23.57 -16.42
C ASP A 533 12.60 -22.49 -17.52
N PRO A 534 12.92 -22.86 -18.78
CA PRO A 534 13.23 -21.91 -19.85
C PRO A 534 12.11 -20.90 -20.14
N GLN A 535 10.84 -21.30 -20.01
CA GLN A 535 9.71 -20.40 -20.21
C GLN A 535 9.64 -19.37 -19.08
N ALA A 536 9.80 -19.81 -17.83
CA ALA A 536 9.87 -18.91 -16.69
C ALA A 536 11.06 -17.95 -16.78
N ALA A 537 12.25 -18.47 -17.10
CA ALA A 537 13.47 -17.70 -17.28
C ALA A 537 13.33 -16.64 -18.39
N GLY A 538 12.81 -17.03 -19.57
CA GLY A 538 12.59 -16.12 -20.68
C GLY A 538 11.60 -15.00 -20.35
N LEU A 539 10.51 -15.30 -19.62
CA LEU A 539 9.58 -14.28 -19.15
C LEU A 539 10.23 -13.30 -18.19
N LEU A 540 11.01 -13.77 -17.22
CA LEU A 540 11.69 -12.92 -16.25
C LEU A 540 12.77 -12.05 -16.91
N LEU A 541 13.54 -12.63 -17.83
CA LEU A 541 14.54 -11.91 -18.60
C LEU A 541 13.88 -10.78 -19.40
N HIS A 542 12.93 -11.10 -20.29
CA HIS A 542 12.32 -10.12 -21.18
C HIS A 542 11.41 -9.10 -20.49
N ARG A 543 10.71 -9.47 -19.42
CA ARG A 543 9.70 -8.60 -18.79
C ARG A 543 10.19 -7.91 -17.52
N CYS A 544 11.25 -8.40 -16.89
CA CYS A 544 11.75 -7.81 -15.65
C CYS A 544 13.20 -7.32 -15.80
N VAL A 545 14.13 -8.15 -16.26
CA VAL A 545 15.55 -7.76 -16.34
C VAL A 545 15.79 -6.77 -17.47
N SER A 546 15.43 -7.12 -18.72
CA SER A 546 15.63 -6.27 -19.90
C SER A 546 14.76 -5.00 -19.89
N ARG A 547 13.72 -4.95 -19.05
CA ARG A 547 12.83 -3.79 -18.89
C ARG A 547 13.19 -2.90 -17.71
N ARG A 548 14.23 -3.22 -16.92
CA ARG A 548 14.84 -2.24 -16.02
C ARG A 548 15.55 -1.21 -16.91
N VAL A 549 14.77 -0.28 -17.46
CA VAL A 549 15.30 0.89 -18.13
C VAL A 549 15.93 1.73 -17.04
N LEU A 550 17.25 1.93 -17.10
CA LEU A 550 17.89 3.02 -16.37
C LEU A 550 17.47 4.32 -17.09
N SER A 551 16.21 4.73 -16.95
CA SER A 551 15.61 5.87 -17.67
C SER A 551 16.41 7.16 -17.49
N HIS A 552 17.12 7.25 -16.36
CA HIS A 552 18.05 8.31 -16.01
C HIS A 552 19.36 8.32 -16.81
N LEU A 553 19.60 7.38 -17.72
CA LEU A 553 20.79 7.33 -18.59
C LEU A 553 20.63 8.07 -19.92
N HIS A 554 19.45 8.58 -20.24
CA HIS A 554 19.28 9.40 -21.44
C HIS A 554 19.91 10.77 -21.22
N HIS A 555 21.20 10.89 -21.50
CA HIS A 555 21.72 12.14 -22.03
C HIS A 555 21.02 12.37 -23.38
N PRO A 556 20.34 13.51 -23.60
CA PRO A 556 20.02 13.89 -24.96
C PRO A 556 21.37 14.06 -25.71
N PRO A 557 21.44 13.63 -26.98
CA PRO A 557 22.64 13.76 -27.81
C PRO A 557 23.05 15.22 -28.04
#